data_AF-A0A7W7WVW0-F1
#
_entry.id   AF-A0A7W7WVW0-F1
#
_cell.length_a   1.000
_cell.length_b   1.000
_cell.length_c   1.000
_cell.angle_alpha   90.00
_cell.angle_beta   90.00
_cell.angle_gamma   90.00
#
_symmetry.space_group_name_H-M   'P 1'
#
loop_
_entity.id
_entity.type
_entity.pdbx_description
1 polymer ?
#
loop_
_entity_poly.entity_id
_entity_poly.type
_entity_poly.pdbx_seq_one_letter_code
_entity_poly.pdbx_strand_id
1 'polypeptide(L)'
;MRRQEFSYLLVPEIPALPPKPSGLPILFHVPSGVTKGRKFRTTWISYRALVEVHHYLDLTRPLAVEGSTWRPPPRAGEPLLVAEVDPVAGRVNGKRVRWASLRPAERLRLVAPDGGSMLVAVRGDGGPFTAWATVFERVSDRIRDRFEPRFPMVYPHRLRHTFAIRTLEMLVEGYYAQAAKLVKDTDGDAALALYPSKADPLMVLRGLLGHSSVLTTEAYLRRLDMTRIYRNAYERAGQEHGLAEITAAEREADAEFQDAI
;
A
#
# COMPACT_ATOMS: atom_id res chain seq x y z
N MET A 1 -3.74 -2.40 -0.78
CA MET A 1 -4.33 -3.40 -1.70
C MET A 1 -5.52 -4.14 -1.05
N ARG A 2 -6.40 -4.85 -1.79
CA ARG A 2 -7.40 -5.79 -1.23
C ARG A 2 -6.78 -7.19 -1.08
N ARG A 3 -7.29 -8.01 -0.14
CA ARG A 3 -6.83 -9.39 0.07
C ARG A 3 -6.86 -10.21 -1.23
N GLN A 4 -7.96 -10.14 -1.98
CA GLN A 4 -8.12 -10.90 -3.21
C GLN A 4 -7.08 -10.51 -4.27
N GLU A 5 -6.79 -9.23 -4.42
CA GLU A 5 -5.79 -8.75 -5.39
C GLU A 5 -4.40 -9.26 -5.00
N PHE A 6 -4.05 -9.18 -3.71
CA PHE A 6 -2.78 -9.68 -3.19
C PHE A 6 -2.62 -11.19 -3.37
N SER A 7 -3.69 -11.96 -3.15
CA SER A 7 -3.73 -13.41 -3.35
C SER A 7 -3.36 -13.86 -4.77
N TYR A 8 -3.46 -13.00 -5.77
CA TYR A 8 -3.24 -13.37 -7.16
C TYR A 8 -2.10 -12.59 -7.82
N LEU A 9 -1.25 -11.92 -7.04
CA LEU A 9 -0.03 -11.30 -7.58
C LEU A 9 0.94 -12.36 -8.06
N LEU A 10 1.54 -12.11 -9.23
CA LEU A 10 2.64 -12.91 -9.75
C LEU A 10 3.98 -12.34 -9.29
N VAL A 11 5.00 -13.18 -9.17
CA VAL A 11 6.38 -12.75 -8.88
C VAL A 11 6.87 -11.62 -9.79
N PRO A 12 6.75 -11.70 -11.14
CA PRO A 12 7.19 -10.62 -12.04
C PRO A 12 6.40 -9.31 -11.91
N GLU A 13 5.30 -9.28 -11.16
CA GLU A 13 4.52 -8.06 -10.91
C GLU A 13 4.95 -7.32 -9.64
N ILE A 14 5.87 -7.89 -8.86
CA ILE A 14 6.46 -7.22 -7.70
C ILE A 14 7.43 -6.13 -8.21
N PRO A 15 7.30 -4.88 -7.75
CA PRO A 15 8.23 -3.82 -8.14
C PRO A 15 9.68 -4.18 -7.82
N ALA A 16 10.60 -3.81 -8.71
CA ALA A 16 12.02 -3.91 -8.45
C ALA A 16 12.38 -3.11 -7.19
N LEU A 17 13.25 -3.67 -6.35
CA LEU A 17 13.74 -2.96 -5.18
C LEU A 17 14.70 -1.83 -5.63
N PRO A 18 14.45 -0.56 -5.26
CA PRO A 18 15.39 0.51 -5.55
C PRO A 18 16.76 0.23 -4.91
N PRO A 19 17.88 0.62 -5.55
CA PRO A 19 19.23 0.33 -5.05
C PRO A 19 19.56 1.08 -3.75
N LYS A 20 18.85 2.17 -3.46
CA LYS A 20 19.01 2.97 -2.24
C LYS A 20 17.69 3.02 -1.48
N PRO A 21 17.71 2.98 -0.13
CA PRO A 21 16.53 3.24 0.67
C PRO A 21 15.84 4.54 0.27
N SER A 22 14.53 4.46 0.07
CA SER A 22 13.69 5.60 -0.26
C SER A 22 12.71 5.89 0.87
N GLY A 23 12.67 7.15 1.32
CA GLY A 23 11.61 7.64 2.18
C GLY A 23 10.28 7.83 1.44
N LEU A 24 10.34 7.98 0.11
CA LEU A 24 9.16 8.08 -0.74
C LEU A 24 8.56 6.70 -1.02
N PRO A 25 7.22 6.59 -1.08
CA PRO A 25 6.54 5.37 -1.45
C PRO A 25 6.86 4.93 -2.88
N ILE A 26 6.99 3.63 -3.08
CA ILE A 26 7.28 3.02 -4.39
C ILE A 26 5.95 2.67 -5.06
N LEU A 27 5.85 2.98 -6.36
CA LEU A 27 4.66 2.67 -7.15
C LEU A 27 4.51 1.15 -7.31
N PHE A 28 3.32 0.66 -6.99
CA PHE A 28 2.94 -0.74 -7.10
C PHE A 28 1.74 -0.84 -8.04
N HIS A 29 1.94 -1.38 -9.24
CA HIS A 29 0.88 -1.59 -10.22
C HIS A 29 -0.01 -2.77 -9.84
N VAL A 30 -1.33 -2.56 -9.82
CA VAL A 30 -2.32 -3.61 -9.58
C VAL A 30 -3.03 -3.93 -10.91
N PRO A 31 -2.75 -5.09 -11.53
CA PRO A 31 -3.27 -5.42 -12.85
C PRO A 31 -4.80 -5.51 -12.88
N SER A 32 -5.42 -5.01 -13.95
CA SER A 32 -6.88 -5.02 -14.12
C SER A 32 -7.47 -6.44 -13.98
N GLY A 33 -6.77 -7.47 -14.49
CA GLY A 33 -7.21 -8.86 -14.45
C GLY A 33 -7.56 -9.41 -13.06
N VAL A 34 -7.00 -8.85 -11.98
CA VAL A 34 -7.23 -9.29 -10.59
C VAL A 34 -8.07 -8.31 -9.75
N THR A 35 -8.43 -7.16 -10.33
CA THR A 35 -9.18 -6.11 -9.63
C THR A 35 -10.69 -6.25 -9.79
N LYS A 36 -11.44 -5.78 -8.79
CA LYS A 36 -12.90 -5.64 -8.91
C LYS A 36 -13.22 -4.63 -10.02
N GLY A 37 -14.08 -5.03 -10.97
CA GLY A 37 -14.49 -4.18 -12.08
C GLY A 37 -13.42 -4.00 -13.17
N ARG A 38 -12.33 -4.79 -13.13
CA ARG A 38 -11.26 -4.78 -14.14
C ARG A 38 -10.61 -3.43 -14.36
N LYS A 39 -10.47 -2.64 -13.29
CA LYS A 39 -9.84 -1.32 -13.34
C LYS A 39 -8.38 -1.43 -12.91
N PHE A 40 -7.47 -1.19 -13.84
CA PHE A 40 -6.07 -0.97 -13.51
C PHE A 40 -5.96 0.17 -12.50
N ARG A 41 -5.06 0.03 -11.54
CA ARG A 41 -4.67 1.15 -10.69
C ARG A 41 -3.27 0.97 -10.13
N THR A 42 -2.72 2.07 -9.65
CA THR A 42 -1.47 2.09 -8.90
C THR A 42 -1.79 2.22 -7.41
N THR A 43 -1.11 1.45 -6.59
CA THR A 43 -1.06 1.59 -5.13
C THR A 43 0.39 1.82 -4.73
N TRP A 44 0.66 1.96 -3.43
CA TRP A 44 2.01 2.21 -2.93
C TRP A 44 2.48 1.10 -2.00
N ILE A 45 3.79 0.91 -1.97
CA ILE A 45 4.49 0.09 -0.99
C ILE A 45 5.67 0.90 -0.44
N SER A 46 5.94 0.79 0.87
CA SER A 46 7.13 1.40 1.45
C SER A 46 8.37 0.60 1.07
N TYR A 47 9.54 1.25 1.04
CA TYR A 47 10.81 0.58 0.80
C TYR A 47 11.01 -0.63 1.73
N ARG A 48 10.80 -0.44 3.04
CA ARG A 48 10.93 -1.51 4.05
C ARG A 48 10.00 -2.69 3.77
N ALA A 49 8.73 -2.44 3.45
CA ALA A 49 7.82 -3.52 3.14
C ALA A 49 8.21 -4.25 1.84
N LEU A 50 8.76 -3.54 0.86
CA LEU A 50 9.24 -4.15 -0.38
C LEU A 50 10.50 -5.01 -0.14
N VAL A 51 11.40 -4.59 0.75
CA VAL A 51 12.55 -5.40 1.20
C VAL A 51 12.07 -6.74 1.77
N GLU A 52 11.09 -6.73 2.67
CA GLU A 52 10.55 -7.98 3.25
C GLU A 52 9.92 -8.90 2.20
N VAL A 53 9.27 -8.33 1.18
CA VAL A 53 8.74 -9.12 0.05
C VAL A 53 9.89 -9.77 -0.72
N HIS A 54 10.94 -9.03 -1.07
CA HIS A 54 12.10 -9.58 -1.78
C HIS A 54 12.85 -10.61 -0.94
N HIS A 55 13.07 -10.39 0.35
CA HIS A 55 13.63 -11.40 1.26
C HIS A 55 12.82 -12.70 1.24
N TYR A 56 11.49 -12.61 1.28
CA TYR A 56 10.65 -13.80 1.14
C TYR A 56 10.82 -14.45 -0.23
N LEU A 57 10.85 -13.68 -1.34
CA LEU A 57 11.01 -14.20 -2.70
C LEU A 57 12.36 -14.88 -2.93
N ASP A 58 13.43 -14.36 -2.33
CA ASP A 58 14.80 -14.79 -2.58
C ASP A 58 15.25 -15.90 -1.63
N LEU A 59 14.70 -15.95 -0.40
CA LEU A 59 15.20 -16.86 0.65
C LEU A 59 14.20 -17.93 1.05
N THR A 60 12.92 -17.57 1.21
CA THR A 60 11.92 -18.48 1.79
C THR A 60 11.10 -19.20 0.73
N ARG A 61 10.64 -18.45 -0.28
CA ARG A 61 9.83 -18.97 -1.37
C ARG A 61 10.52 -20.07 -2.18
N PRO A 62 11.83 -19.97 -2.53
CA PRO A 62 12.52 -20.97 -3.34
C PRO A 62 12.46 -22.37 -2.71
N LEU A 63 12.54 -22.45 -1.38
CA LEU A 63 12.44 -23.71 -0.61
C LEU A 63 11.14 -24.49 -0.86
N ALA A 64 10.10 -23.83 -1.37
CA ALA A 64 8.81 -24.46 -1.67
C ALA A 64 8.58 -24.68 -3.17
N VAL A 65 9.20 -23.89 -4.06
CA VAL A 65 8.88 -23.91 -5.50
C VAL A 65 9.96 -24.54 -6.37
N GLU A 66 11.24 -24.44 -6.00
CA GLU A 66 12.33 -24.98 -6.82
C GLU A 66 12.21 -26.51 -6.91
N GLY A 67 12.08 -27.03 -8.12
CA GLY A 67 11.88 -28.45 -8.35
C GLY A 67 10.52 -28.98 -7.88
N SER A 68 9.58 -28.11 -7.47
CA SER A 68 8.25 -28.53 -7.07
C SER A 68 7.50 -29.18 -8.23
N THR A 69 6.97 -30.38 -7.98
CA THR A 69 6.13 -31.12 -8.92
C THR A 69 4.66 -30.70 -8.86
N TRP A 70 4.34 -29.59 -8.19
CA TRP A 70 2.96 -29.13 -8.05
C TRP A 70 2.30 -28.92 -9.41
N ARG A 71 1.05 -29.38 -9.51
CA ARG A 71 0.16 -29.12 -10.65
C ARG A 71 -1.20 -28.66 -10.13
N PRO A 72 -1.89 -27.76 -10.86
CA PRO A 72 -3.26 -27.42 -10.50
C PRO A 72 -4.15 -28.66 -10.59
N PRO A 73 -5.15 -28.80 -9.69
CA PRO A 73 -6.03 -29.96 -9.71
C PRO A 73 -6.90 -29.92 -10.97
N PRO A 74 -7.29 -31.08 -11.56
CA PRO A 74 -8.05 -31.13 -12.81
C PRO A 74 -9.33 -30.26 -12.81
N ARG A 75 -10.01 -30.18 -11.66
CA ARG A 75 -11.21 -29.34 -11.47
C ARG A 75 -10.98 -27.83 -11.67
N ALA A 76 -9.74 -27.36 -11.59
CA ALA A 76 -9.40 -25.97 -11.85
C ALA A 76 -9.31 -25.67 -13.35
N GLY A 77 -9.11 -26.70 -14.18
CA GLY A 77 -8.83 -26.62 -15.62
C GLY A 77 -7.40 -27.02 -15.95
N GLU A 78 -7.06 -26.99 -17.24
CA GLU A 78 -5.75 -27.37 -17.76
C GLU A 78 -4.61 -26.54 -17.13
N PRO A 79 -3.47 -27.15 -16.77
CA PRO A 79 -2.27 -26.42 -16.34
C PRO A 79 -1.81 -25.40 -17.38
N LEU A 80 -1.45 -24.20 -16.93
CA LEU A 80 -0.88 -23.15 -17.76
C LEU A 80 0.63 -23.14 -17.55
N LEU A 81 1.35 -23.89 -18.38
CA LEU A 81 2.79 -24.08 -18.28
C LEU A 81 3.52 -22.88 -18.88
N VAL A 82 4.33 -22.23 -18.05
CA VAL A 82 5.14 -21.09 -18.47
C VAL A 82 6.52 -21.60 -18.91
N ALA A 83 6.94 -21.23 -20.11
CA ALA A 83 8.28 -21.54 -20.62
C ALA A 83 9.23 -20.34 -20.53
N GLU A 84 8.70 -19.12 -20.64
CA GLU A 84 9.47 -17.87 -20.61
C GLU A 84 8.73 -16.84 -19.79
N VAL A 85 9.47 -16.07 -18.99
CA VAL A 85 8.95 -15.03 -18.10
C VAL A 85 9.64 -13.70 -18.39
N ASP A 86 8.84 -12.70 -18.74
CA ASP A 86 9.25 -11.30 -18.79
C ASP A 86 8.50 -10.50 -17.70
N PRO A 87 8.90 -9.24 -17.42
CA PRO A 87 8.22 -8.41 -16.42
C PRO A 87 6.73 -8.15 -16.68
N VAL A 88 6.28 -8.19 -17.95
CA VAL A 88 4.89 -7.84 -18.33
C VAL A 88 4.10 -8.97 -19.00
N ALA A 89 4.78 -10.03 -19.43
CA ALA A 89 4.22 -11.11 -20.23
C ALA A 89 5.11 -12.35 -20.17
N GLY A 90 4.67 -13.44 -20.78
CA GLY A 90 5.49 -14.63 -20.96
C GLY A 90 4.88 -15.62 -21.93
N ARG A 91 5.57 -16.74 -22.16
CA ARG A 91 5.11 -17.79 -23.09
C ARG A 91 4.42 -18.90 -22.29
N VAL A 92 3.10 -18.99 -22.44
CA VAL A 92 2.22 -19.93 -21.72
C VAL A 92 1.65 -20.93 -22.73
N ASN A 93 1.91 -22.22 -22.55
CA ASN A 93 1.50 -23.30 -23.48
C ASN A 93 1.78 -22.93 -24.95
N GLY A 94 2.97 -22.38 -25.22
CA GLY A 94 3.41 -21.96 -26.55
C GLY A 94 2.88 -20.60 -27.04
N LYS A 95 1.97 -19.94 -26.32
CA LYS A 95 1.39 -18.64 -26.71
C LYS A 95 1.92 -17.50 -25.84
N ARG A 96 2.19 -16.35 -26.45
CA ARG A 96 2.54 -15.13 -25.70
C ARG A 96 1.31 -14.59 -24.98
N VAL A 97 1.39 -14.42 -23.67
CA VAL A 97 0.29 -13.94 -22.82
C VAL A 97 0.75 -12.80 -21.93
N ARG A 98 -0.03 -11.72 -21.84
CA ARG A 98 0.23 -10.62 -20.91
C ARG A 98 -0.24 -11.03 -19.51
N TRP A 99 0.56 -10.77 -18.48
CA TRP A 99 0.17 -11.05 -17.10
C TRP A 99 -1.11 -10.31 -16.71
N ALA A 100 -1.23 -9.06 -17.13
CA ALA A 100 -2.38 -8.21 -16.83
C ALA A 100 -3.73 -8.71 -17.40
N SER A 101 -3.73 -9.55 -18.44
CA SER A 101 -4.97 -10.12 -18.99
C SER A 101 -5.46 -11.36 -18.24
N LEU A 102 -4.61 -12.01 -17.45
CA LEU A 102 -4.93 -13.22 -16.72
C LEU A 102 -5.85 -12.94 -15.53
N ARG A 103 -6.94 -13.69 -15.45
CA ARG A 103 -7.92 -13.69 -14.37
C ARG A 103 -7.46 -14.57 -13.21
N PRO A 104 -8.05 -14.43 -12.01
CA PRO A 104 -7.71 -15.25 -10.84
C PRO A 104 -7.67 -16.77 -11.10
N ALA A 105 -8.65 -17.31 -11.83
CA ALA A 105 -8.72 -18.74 -12.13
C ALA A 105 -7.60 -19.22 -13.08
N GLU A 106 -7.10 -18.36 -13.95
CA GLU A 106 -5.97 -18.66 -14.82
C GLU A 106 -4.66 -18.55 -14.03
N ARG A 107 -4.51 -17.50 -13.21
CA ARG A 107 -3.32 -17.30 -12.36
C ARG A 107 -3.11 -18.43 -11.35
N LEU A 108 -4.18 -19.00 -10.81
CA LEU A 108 -4.14 -20.18 -9.94
C LEU A 108 -3.62 -21.44 -10.62
N ARG A 109 -3.56 -21.47 -11.96
CA ARG A 109 -3.12 -22.61 -12.77
C ARG A 109 -1.76 -22.40 -13.43
N LEU A 110 -1.16 -21.23 -13.27
CA LEU A 110 0.17 -20.95 -13.81
C LEU A 110 1.21 -21.77 -13.04
N VAL A 111 1.97 -22.56 -13.79
CA VAL A 111 3.12 -23.32 -13.30
C VAL A 111 4.39 -22.66 -13.85
N ALA A 112 5.31 -22.31 -12.97
CA ALA A 112 6.56 -21.64 -13.34
C ALA A 112 7.53 -22.61 -14.07
N PRO A 113 8.48 -22.10 -14.88
CA PRO A 113 9.41 -22.94 -15.65
C PRO A 113 10.26 -23.87 -14.76
N ASP A 114 10.61 -23.41 -13.56
CA ASP A 114 11.43 -24.06 -12.54
C ASP A 114 10.62 -24.92 -11.54
N GLY A 115 9.29 -24.91 -11.65
CA GLY A 115 8.38 -25.65 -10.78
C GLY A 115 7.52 -24.75 -9.89
N GLY A 116 6.47 -25.33 -9.31
CA GLY A 116 5.57 -24.61 -8.42
C GLY A 116 4.73 -23.52 -9.10
N SER A 117 3.98 -22.78 -8.29
CA SER A 117 3.09 -21.73 -8.75
C SER A 117 3.85 -20.46 -9.11
N MET A 118 3.38 -19.72 -10.12
CA MET A 118 3.85 -18.35 -10.43
C MET A 118 3.39 -17.29 -9.42
N LEU A 119 2.48 -17.61 -8.50
CA LEU A 119 2.00 -16.66 -7.49
C LEU A 119 3.10 -16.33 -6.48
N VAL A 120 3.04 -15.13 -5.92
CA VAL A 120 3.94 -14.70 -4.84
C VAL A 120 3.78 -15.62 -3.62
N ALA A 121 2.55 -15.80 -3.14
CA ALA A 121 2.28 -16.61 -1.96
C ALA A 121 2.06 -18.07 -2.32
N VAL A 122 2.88 -18.95 -1.76
CA VAL A 122 2.85 -20.40 -2.00
C VAL A 122 2.73 -21.17 -0.69
N ARG A 123 2.24 -22.40 -0.80
CA ARG A 123 2.28 -23.43 0.24
C ARG A 123 3.62 -24.17 0.17
N GLY A 124 3.90 -24.99 1.18
CA GLY A 124 5.12 -25.82 1.22
C GLY A 124 5.23 -26.87 0.10
N ASP A 125 4.14 -27.20 -0.60
CA ASP A 125 4.16 -28.06 -1.80
C ASP A 125 4.48 -27.28 -3.09
N GLY A 126 4.68 -25.96 -3.02
CA GLY A 126 4.84 -25.07 -4.17
C GLY A 126 3.53 -24.62 -4.81
N GLY A 127 2.38 -25.09 -4.32
CA GLY A 127 1.06 -24.68 -4.80
C GLY A 127 0.63 -23.30 -4.30
N PRO A 128 -0.39 -22.68 -4.91
CA PRO A 128 -0.83 -21.34 -4.55
C PRO A 128 -1.43 -21.28 -3.13
N PHE A 129 -1.08 -20.23 -2.38
CA PHE A 129 -1.65 -19.94 -1.06
C PHE A 129 -2.68 -18.81 -1.14
N THR A 130 -3.91 -19.08 -0.66
CA THR A 130 -5.01 -18.09 -0.66
C THR A 130 -5.73 -17.95 0.69
N ALA A 131 -5.40 -18.80 1.66
CA ALA A 131 -6.09 -18.90 2.95
C ALA A 131 -5.62 -17.84 3.97
N TRP A 132 -5.51 -16.57 3.57
CA TRP A 132 -4.95 -15.51 4.42
C TRP A 132 -5.66 -15.31 5.77
N ALA A 133 -6.95 -15.68 5.89
CA ALA A 133 -7.67 -15.58 7.15
C ALA A 133 -6.96 -16.37 8.27
N THR A 134 -6.45 -17.56 7.96
CA THR A 134 -5.75 -18.41 8.94
C THR A 134 -4.40 -17.83 9.33
N VAL A 135 -3.73 -17.11 8.41
CA VAL A 135 -2.47 -16.41 8.73
C VAL A 135 -2.75 -15.27 9.71
N PHE A 136 -3.76 -14.44 9.44
CA PHE A 136 -4.09 -13.32 10.32
C PHE A 136 -4.51 -13.79 11.72
N GLU A 137 -5.32 -14.84 11.78
CA GLU A 137 -5.73 -15.48 13.04
C GLU A 137 -4.51 -15.97 13.83
N ARG A 138 -3.72 -16.88 13.25
CA ARG A 138 -2.54 -17.47 13.91
C ARG A 138 -1.51 -16.42 14.34
N VAL A 139 -1.29 -15.39 13.52
CA VAL A 139 -0.36 -14.31 13.86
C VAL A 139 -0.90 -13.46 15.00
N SER A 140 -2.19 -13.12 14.99
CA SER A 140 -2.81 -12.35 16.08
C SER A 140 -2.78 -13.12 17.40
N ASP A 141 -3.06 -14.43 17.36
CA ASP A 141 -2.99 -15.31 18.53
C ASP A 141 -1.58 -15.40 19.08
N ARG A 142 -0.59 -15.62 18.20
CA ARG A 142 0.82 -15.66 18.60
C ARG A 142 1.28 -14.34 19.22
N ILE A 143 0.76 -13.20 18.76
CA ILE A 143 1.10 -11.90 19.35
C ILE A 143 0.48 -11.75 20.74
N ARG A 144 -0.77 -12.17 20.91
CA ARG A 144 -1.43 -12.18 22.24
C ARG A 144 -0.73 -13.06 23.25
N ASP A 145 -0.32 -14.23 22.80
CA ASP A 145 0.37 -15.22 23.64
C ASP A 145 1.76 -14.72 24.08
N ARG A 146 2.53 -14.08 23.18
CA ARG A 146 3.96 -13.83 23.42
C ARG A 146 4.34 -12.39 23.75
N PHE A 147 3.52 -11.41 23.38
CA PHE A 147 3.95 -10.00 23.42
C PHE A 147 2.91 -9.07 24.07
N GLU A 148 1.65 -9.14 23.63
CA GLU A 148 0.61 -8.19 24.08
C GLU A 148 -0.75 -8.90 24.20
N PRO A 149 -1.14 -9.34 25.40
CA PRO A 149 -2.39 -10.09 25.63
C PRO A 149 -3.66 -9.41 25.11
N ARG A 150 -3.68 -8.07 25.03
CA ARG A 150 -4.82 -7.29 24.54
C ARG A 150 -4.77 -7.01 23.05
N PHE A 151 -3.81 -7.59 22.32
CA PHE A 151 -3.65 -7.36 20.89
C PHE A 151 -4.91 -7.78 20.13
N PRO A 152 -5.47 -6.92 19.26
CA PRO A 152 -6.73 -7.19 18.61
C PRO A 152 -6.59 -8.22 17.49
N MET A 153 -7.67 -8.96 17.23
CA MET A 153 -7.74 -9.79 16.02
C MET A 153 -7.60 -8.91 14.76
N VAL A 154 -6.68 -9.29 13.89
CA VAL A 154 -6.40 -8.57 12.65
C VAL A 154 -7.25 -9.13 11.52
N TYR A 155 -7.86 -8.24 10.75
CA TYR A 155 -8.59 -8.59 9.54
C TYR A 155 -8.07 -7.76 8.36
N PRO A 156 -8.20 -8.24 7.11
CA PRO A 156 -7.72 -7.51 5.94
C PRO A 156 -8.23 -6.06 5.83
N HIS A 157 -9.47 -5.80 6.27
CA HIS A 157 -10.04 -4.46 6.24
C HIS A 157 -9.38 -3.52 7.26
N ARG A 158 -8.94 -4.03 8.43
CA ARG A 158 -8.20 -3.26 9.45
C ARG A 158 -6.81 -2.88 8.96
N LEU A 159 -6.09 -3.82 8.33
CA LEU A 159 -4.78 -3.52 7.74
C LEU A 159 -4.88 -2.45 6.64
N ARG A 160 -5.91 -2.55 5.81
CA ARG A 160 -6.18 -1.54 4.78
C ARG A 160 -6.51 -0.17 5.37
N HIS A 161 -7.13 -0.15 6.56
CA HIS A 161 -7.44 1.08 7.29
C HIS A 161 -6.19 1.71 7.87
N THR A 162 -5.34 0.92 8.55
CA THR A 162 -4.03 1.38 9.02
C THR A 162 -3.19 1.92 7.86
N PHE A 163 -3.15 1.22 6.72
CA PHE A 163 -2.48 1.70 5.50
C PHE A 163 -3.02 3.07 5.07
N ALA A 164 -4.35 3.24 5.02
CA ALA A 164 -4.95 4.49 4.59
C ALA A 164 -4.61 5.66 5.53
N ILE A 165 -4.68 5.45 6.85
CA ILE A 165 -4.33 6.46 7.85
C ILE A 165 -2.86 6.85 7.73
N ARG A 166 -1.95 5.88 7.74
CA ARG A 166 -0.51 6.16 7.66
C ARG A 166 -0.11 6.84 6.37
N THR A 167 -0.76 6.48 5.26
CA THR A 167 -0.53 7.14 3.96
C THR A 167 -1.05 8.58 3.98
N LEU A 168 -2.22 8.80 4.58
CA LEU A 168 -2.78 10.14 4.72
C LEU A 168 -1.91 11.03 5.61
N GLU A 169 -1.47 10.53 6.77
CA GLU A 169 -0.53 11.23 7.66
C GLU A 169 0.72 11.67 6.88
N MET A 170 1.35 10.75 6.15
CA MET A 170 2.52 11.04 5.31
C MET A 170 2.23 12.11 4.24
N LEU A 171 1.09 12.02 3.55
CA LEU A 171 0.71 12.98 2.51
C LEU A 171 0.47 14.37 3.07
N VAL A 172 -0.22 14.45 4.22
CA VAL A 172 -0.52 15.71 4.90
C VAL A 172 0.74 16.34 5.48
N GLU A 173 1.63 15.54 6.09
CA GLU A 173 2.95 15.99 6.56
C GLU A 173 3.78 16.55 5.39
N GLY A 174 3.89 15.80 4.30
CA GLY A 174 4.62 16.26 3.11
C GLY A 174 4.02 17.52 2.47
N TYR A 175 2.69 17.64 2.49
CA TYR A 175 1.99 18.84 2.03
C TYR A 175 2.34 20.06 2.88
N TYR A 176 2.25 19.95 4.20
CA TYR A 176 2.56 21.07 5.10
C TYR A 176 4.04 21.44 5.12
N ALA A 177 4.95 20.48 4.94
CA ALA A 177 6.38 20.78 4.79
C ALA A 177 6.66 21.62 3.52
N GLN A 178 6.01 21.30 2.40
CA GLN A 178 6.13 22.10 1.18
C GLN A 178 5.51 23.50 1.34
N ALA A 179 4.35 23.58 1.99
CA ALA A 179 3.69 24.84 2.32
C ALA A 179 4.58 25.74 3.19
N ALA A 180 5.14 25.20 4.27
CA ALA A 180 6.01 25.93 5.18
C ALA A 180 7.29 26.41 4.49
N LYS A 181 7.88 25.59 3.62
CA LYS A 181 9.01 26.00 2.79
C LYS A 181 8.65 27.18 1.87
N LEU A 182 7.50 27.14 1.21
CA LEU A 182 7.05 28.23 0.33
C LEU A 182 6.82 29.54 1.10
N VAL A 183 6.27 29.47 2.31
CA VAL A 183 6.08 30.65 3.20
C VAL A 183 7.40 31.18 3.73
N LYS A 184 8.41 30.33 3.94
CA LYS A 184 9.76 30.81 4.27
C LYS A 184 10.43 31.50 3.07
N ASP A 185 10.18 30.98 1.87
CA ASP A 185 10.77 31.48 0.63
C ASP A 185 10.02 32.72 0.06
N THR A 186 8.83 33.05 0.58
CA THR A 186 7.95 34.15 0.11
C THR A 186 7.42 34.95 1.30
N ASP A 187 7.42 36.29 1.26
CA ASP A 187 7.15 37.18 2.41
C ASP A 187 5.69 37.12 2.96
N GLY A 188 5.33 36.02 3.65
CA GLY A 188 4.10 35.83 4.44
C GLY A 188 2.80 35.61 3.65
N ASP A 189 2.53 36.42 2.63
CA ASP A 189 1.21 36.49 1.96
C ASP A 189 0.84 35.24 1.14
N ALA A 190 1.81 34.37 0.83
CA ALA A 190 1.57 33.13 0.09
C ALA A 190 0.91 32.01 0.94
N ALA A 191 0.87 32.16 2.27
CA ALA A 191 0.37 31.13 3.20
C ALA A 191 -1.14 30.85 3.04
N LEU A 192 -1.95 31.89 2.76
CA LEU A 192 -3.40 31.77 2.57
C LEU A 192 -3.80 31.04 1.28
N ALA A 193 -2.93 31.04 0.26
CA ALA A 193 -3.16 30.34 -1.01
C ALA A 193 -3.02 28.80 -0.90
N LEU A 194 -2.47 28.30 0.20
CA LEU A 194 -2.26 26.86 0.46
C LEU A 194 -3.45 26.22 1.21
N TYR A 195 -4.26 27.01 1.92
CA TYR A 195 -5.43 26.51 2.65
C TYR A 195 -6.49 25.72 1.84
N PRO A 196 -6.66 25.89 0.50
CA PRO A 196 -7.68 25.16 -0.26
C PRO A 196 -7.42 23.66 -0.52
N SER A 197 -6.20 23.12 -0.34
CA SER A 197 -5.86 21.83 -0.96
C SER A 197 -6.20 20.57 -0.16
N LYS A 198 -7.03 20.61 0.90
CA LYS A 198 -7.50 19.39 1.61
C LYS A 198 -8.03 18.30 0.65
N ALA A 199 -8.50 18.71 -0.53
CA ALA A 199 -8.90 17.83 -1.61
C ALA A 199 -7.76 16.94 -2.17
N ASP A 200 -6.52 17.43 -2.28
CA ASP A 200 -5.45 16.75 -3.01
C ASP A 200 -4.95 15.46 -2.30
N PRO A 201 -4.66 15.46 -0.97
CA PRO A 201 -4.31 14.23 -0.24
C PRO A 201 -5.43 13.18 -0.26
N LEU A 202 -6.70 13.61 -0.16
CA LEU A 202 -7.87 12.72 -0.21
C LEU A 202 -8.08 12.12 -1.60
N MET A 203 -7.83 12.89 -2.66
CA MET A 203 -7.88 12.42 -4.05
C MET A 203 -6.80 11.36 -4.32
N VAL A 204 -5.56 11.61 -3.87
CA VAL A 204 -4.46 10.64 -3.95
C VAL A 204 -4.83 9.36 -3.21
N LEU A 205 -5.30 9.45 -1.96
CA LEU A 205 -5.67 8.30 -1.15
C LEU A 205 -6.82 7.48 -1.78
N ARG A 206 -7.84 8.14 -2.34
CA ARG A 206 -8.93 7.48 -3.08
C ARG A 206 -8.37 6.64 -4.24
N GLY A 207 -7.42 7.19 -5.00
CA GLY A 207 -6.75 6.51 -6.10
C GLY A 207 -6.02 5.24 -5.64
N LEU A 208 -5.20 5.36 -4.58
CA LEU A 208 -4.43 4.24 -4.01
C LEU A 208 -5.32 3.11 -3.50
N LEU A 209 -6.45 3.48 -2.88
CA LEU A 209 -7.45 2.52 -2.41
C LEU A 209 -8.25 1.94 -3.59
N GLY A 210 -8.41 2.65 -4.70
CA GLY A 210 -9.27 2.24 -5.81
C GLY A 210 -10.75 2.37 -5.45
N HIS A 211 -11.11 3.41 -4.70
CA HIS A 211 -12.50 3.74 -4.39
C HIS A 211 -13.13 4.54 -5.54
N SER A 212 -14.34 4.16 -5.94
CA SER A 212 -15.05 4.82 -7.04
C SER A 212 -15.55 6.22 -6.70
N SER A 213 -15.64 6.60 -5.42
CA SER A 213 -16.08 7.93 -4.98
C SER A 213 -15.22 8.45 -3.82
N VAL A 214 -15.04 9.78 -3.78
CA VAL A 214 -14.43 10.50 -2.65
C VAL A 214 -15.30 10.34 -1.42
N LEU A 215 -16.64 10.39 -1.54
CA LEU A 215 -17.58 10.13 -0.43
C LEU A 215 -17.39 8.75 0.21
N THR A 216 -17.02 7.73 -0.57
CA THR A 216 -16.69 6.40 -0.01
C THR A 216 -15.38 6.43 0.78
N THR A 217 -14.44 7.28 0.38
CA THR A 217 -13.16 7.50 1.08
C THR A 217 -13.37 8.37 2.31
N GLU A 218 -14.19 9.41 2.24
CA GLU A 218 -14.58 10.25 3.37
C GLU A 218 -15.45 9.49 4.38
N ALA A 219 -16.43 8.68 3.98
CA ALA A 219 -17.17 7.82 4.91
C ALA A 219 -16.26 6.77 5.58
N TYR A 220 -15.26 6.29 4.84
CA TYR A 220 -14.22 5.41 5.37
C TYR A 220 -13.32 6.11 6.40
N LEU A 221 -13.10 7.42 6.23
CA LEU A 221 -12.26 8.24 7.09
C LEU A 221 -13.03 8.98 8.20
N ARG A 222 -14.33 9.25 8.06
CA ARG A 222 -15.19 9.96 9.05
C ARG A 222 -15.33 9.22 10.38
N ARG A 223 -14.90 7.96 10.44
CA ARG A 223 -14.71 7.22 11.71
C ARG A 223 -13.41 7.59 12.44
N LEU A 224 -12.65 8.54 11.91
CA LEU A 224 -11.40 9.04 12.45
C LEU A 224 -11.53 10.53 12.67
N ASP A 225 -10.96 11.00 13.77
CA ASP A 225 -10.79 12.42 14.04
C ASP A 225 -9.72 13.00 13.10
N MET A 226 -10.12 13.25 11.85
CA MET A 226 -9.28 13.84 10.80
C MET A 226 -8.67 15.17 11.25
N THR A 227 -9.40 15.92 12.06
CA THR A 227 -8.97 17.20 12.64
C THR A 227 -7.65 17.06 13.39
N ARG A 228 -7.47 15.96 14.13
CA ARG A 228 -6.24 15.67 14.87
C ARG A 228 -5.04 15.40 13.96
N ILE A 229 -5.24 14.70 12.84
CA ILE A 229 -4.15 14.39 11.90
C ILE A 229 -3.64 15.66 11.22
N TYR A 230 -4.55 16.50 10.70
CA TYR A 230 -4.16 17.76 10.07
C TYR A 230 -3.52 18.73 11.07
N ARG A 231 -4.07 18.86 12.28
CA ARG A 231 -3.51 19.71 13.34
C ARG A 231 -2.08 19.31 13.69
N ASN A 232 -1.85 18.04 14.00
CA ASN A 232 -0.53 17.54 14.40
C ASN A 232 0.52 17.66 13.27
N ALA A 233 0.10 17.60 12.01
CA ALA A 233 1.00 17.77 10.87
C ALA A 233 1.36 19.24 10.64
N TYR A 234 0.38 20.16 10.78
CA TYR A 234 0.61 21.59 10.72
C TYR A 234 1.58 22.07 11.83
N GLU A 235 1.33 21.66 13.07
CA GLU A 235 2.19 22.02 14.22
C GLU A 235 3.64 21.54 14.04
N ARG A 236 3.84 20.30 13.57
CA ARG A 236 5.18 19.76 13.29
C ARG A 236 5.89 20.49 12.16
N ALA A 237 5.21 20.75 11.05
CA ALA A 237 5.79 21.50 9.94
C ALA A 237 6.17 22.93 10.35
N GLY A 238 5.35 23.58 11.18
CA GLY A 238 5.64 24.89 11.73
C GLY A 238 6.88 24.92 12.62
N GLN A 239 7.07 23.89 13.44
CA GLN A 239 8.26 23.72 14.30
C GLN A 239 9.54 23.46 13.48
N GLU A 240 9.50 22.55 12.50
CA GLU A 240 10.66 22.18 11.69
C GLU A 240 11.16 23.33 10.78
N HIS A 241 10.26 24.23 10.38
CA HIS A 241 10.58 25.34 9.47
C HIS A 241 10.70 26.71 10.17
N GLY A 242 10.68 26.76 11.51
CA GLY A 242 10.85 28.01 12.28
C GLY A 242 9.65 28.94 12.30
N LEU A 243 8.48 28.49 11.83
CA LEU A 243 7.21 29.24 11.89
C LEU A 243 6.55 29.16 13.29
N ALA A 244 7.13 28.38 14.20
CA ALA A 244 6.66 28.27 15.59
C ALA A 244 6.85 29.58 16.39
N GLU A 245 7.89 30.37 16.10
CA GLU A 245 8.10 31.69 16.71
C GLU A 245 7.09 32.71 16.18
N ILE A 246 6.77 32.65 14.88
CA ILE A 246 5.72 33.50 14.26
C ILE A 246 4.35 33.15 14.84
N THR A 247 3.99 31.88 14.97
CA THR A 247 2.71 31.47 15.57
C THR A 247 2.64 31.66 17.09
N ALA A 248 3.77 31.80 17.78
CA ALA A 248 3.81 32.22 19.19
C ALA A 248 3.64 33.74 19.31
N ALA A 249 4.32 34.51 18.47
CA ALA A 249 4.19 35.97 18.38
C ALA A 249 2.79 36.41 17.91
N GLU A 250 2.16 35.69 16.98
CA GLU A 250 0.76 35.92 16.56
C GLU A 250 -0.23 35.60 17.68
N ARG A 251 0.02 34.55 18.49
CA ARG A 251 -0.80 34.22 19.66
C ARG A 251 -0.63 35.21 20.81
N GLU A 252 0.56 35.80 20.95
CA GLU A 252 0.85 36.87 21.91
C GLU A 252 0.22 38.20 21.44
N ALA A 253 0.29 38.52 20.15
CA ALA A 253 -0.38 39.67 19.54
C ALA A 253 -1.93 39.55 19.61
N ASP A 254 -2.50 38.39 19.28
CA ASP A 254 -3.95 38.14 19.39
C ASP A 254 -4.44 38.21 20.84
N ALA A 255 -3.58 37.95 21.83
CA ALA A 255 -3.89 38.12 23.25
C ALA A 255 -3.87 39.61 23.66
N GLU A 256 -2.98 40.44 23.11
CA GLU A 256 -3.01 41.90 23.31
C GLU A 256 -4.27 42.56 22.74
N PHE A 257 -4.85 42.00 21.66
CA PHE A 257 -6.08 42.53 21.06
C PHE A 257 -7.39 42.04 21.72
N GLN A 258 -7.33 41.14 22.71
CA GLN A 258 -8.50 40.74 23.50
C GLN A 258 -8.69 41.57 24.78
N ASP A 259 -7.69 42.36 25.19
CA ASP A 259 -7.76 43.26 26.36
C ASP A 259 -8.05 44.72 25.99
N ALA A 260 -8.36 45.02 24.72
CA ALA A 260 -8.73 46.35 24.25
C ALA A 260 -10.09 46.35 23.50
N ILE A 261 -11.16 46.42 24.30
CA ILE A 261 -12.57 46.76 23.98
C ILE A 261 -13.44 45.62 23.42
#